data_AF-A0A355ILZ5-F1
#
_entry.id   AF-A0A355ILZ5-F1
#
_cell.length_a   1.000
_cell.length_b   1.000
_cell.length_c   1.000
_cell.angle_alpha   90.00
_cell.angle_beta   90.00
_cell.angle_gamma   90.00
#
_symmetry.space_group_name_H-M   'P 1'
#
loop_
_entity.id
_entity.type
_entity.pdbx_description
1 polymer ?
#
loop_
_entity_poly.entity_id
_entity_poly.type
_entity_poly.pdbx_seq_one_letter_code
_entity_poly.pdbx_strand_id
1 'polypeptide(L)' 'MKKDWKPGTMIYPLPAVLISAGADDSERCLLTVSWVGTICSDPPMCYISV' A
#
# COMPACT_ATOMS: atom_id res chain seq x y z
N MET A 1 10.65 24.59 -18.51
CA MET A 1 9.95 25.14 -17.32
C MET A 1 9.24 23.98 -16.62
N LYS A 2 9.50 23.74 -15.33
CA LYS A 2 8.79 22.72 -14.55
C LYS A 2 7.41 23.27 -14.19
N LYS A 3 6.40 22.40 -14.14
CA LYS A 3 5.04 22.78 -13.75
C LYS A 3 4.91 22.68 -12.23
N ASP A 4 4.56 23.78 -11.59
CA ASP A 4 4.30 23.80 -10.15
C ASP A 4 2.89 23.27 -9.88
N TRP A 5 2.83 22.11 -9.25
CA TRP A 5 1.59 21.48 -8.82
C TRP A 5 1.34 21.76 -7.34
N LYS A 6 0.07 21.79 -6.94
CA LYS A 6 -0.28 21.76 -5.52
C LYS A 6 0.26 20.46 -4.89
N PRO A 7 0.79 20.48 -3.65
CA PRO A 7 1.24 19.27 -2.99
C PRO A 7 0.14 18.19 -2.94
N GLY A 8 0.54 16.94 -3.14
CA GLY A 8 -0.36 15.80 -3.18
C GLY A 8 0.41 14.48 -3.20
N THR A 9 -0.32 13.38 -3.12
CA THR A 9 0.21 12.01 -3.14
C THR A 9 0.60 11.60 -4.56
N MET A 10 1.75 12.09 -5.02
CA MET A 10 2.20 11.96 -6.42
C MET A 10 3.47 11.12 -6.57
N ILE A 11 3.66 10.11 -5.72
CA ILE A 11 4.78 9.16 -5.84
C ILE A 11 4.48 8.19 -6.98
N TYR A 12 5.45 7.94 -7.86
CA TYR A 12 5.33 6.99 -8.97
C TYR A 12 6.66 6.26 -9.22
N PRO A 13 6.64 4.93 -9.49
CA PRO A 13 5.47 4.05 -9.47
C PRO A 13 4.99 3.78 -8.05
N LEU A 14 3.70 3.49 -7.90
CA LEU A 14 3.15 2.90 -6.69
C LEU A 14 2.87 1.42 -6.95
N PRO A 15 3.12 0.54 -5.97
CA PRO A 15 2.72 -0.85 -6.07
C PRO A 15 1.18 -0.97 -6.12
N ALA A 16 0.69 -1.99 -6.81
CA ALA A 16 -0.71 -2.37 -6.81
C ALA A 16 -0.84 -3.72 -6.11
N VAL A 17 -1.21 -3.71 -4.83
CA VAL A 17 -1.29 -4.91 -3.99
C VAL A 17 -2.74 -5.18 -3.61
N LEU A 18 -3.16 -6.45 -3.71
CA LEU A 18 -4.43 -6.94 -3.19
C LEU A 18 -4.21 -7.59 -1.83
N ILE A 19 -4.89 -7.07 -0.81
CA ILE A 19 -4.83 -7.58 0.56
C ILE A 19 -6.12 -8.34 0.84
N SER A 20 -6.00 -9.55 1.37
CA SER A 20 -7.11 -10.32 1.94
C SER A 20 -7.04 -10.33 3.46
N ALA A 21 -8.16 -10.07 4.13
CA ALA A 21 -8.26 -10.15 5.60
C ALA A 21 -9.66 -10.62 6.02
N GLY A 22 -9.75 -11.27 7.18
CA GLY A 22 -10.98 -11.78 7.79
C GLY A 22 -10.64 -12.78 8.88
N ALA A 23 -11.43 -12.85 9.97
CA ALA A 23 -11.18 -13.83 11.03
C ALA A 23 -11.51 -15.26 10.58
N ASP A 24 -12.53 -15.39 9.72
CA ASP A 24 -12.96 -16.63 9.10
C ASP A 24 -13.52 -16.40 7.68
N ASP A 25 -14.00 -17.47 7.05
CA ASP A 25 -14.50 -17.45 5.67
C ASP A 25 -15.74 -16.58 5.47
N SER A 26 -16.51 -16.31 6.53
CA SER A 26 -17.68 -15.43 6.49
C SER A 26 -17.32 -13.93 6.50
N GLU A 27 -16.11 -13.58 6.97
CA GLU A 27 -15.64 -12.19 7.11
C GLU A 27 -14.58 -11.78 6.07
N ARG A 28 -14.43 -12.53 4.97
CA ARG A 28 -13.41 -12.24 3.95
C ARG A 28 -13.64 -10.90 3.27
N CYS A 29 -12.66 -10.00 3.39
CA CYS A 29 -12.56 -8.73 2.68
C CYS A 29 -11.33 -8.71 1.77
N LEU A 30 -11.49 -8.10 0.59
CA LEU A 30 -10.40 -7.82 -0.34
C LEU A 30 -10.24 -6.30 -0.50
N LEU A 31 -9.03 -5.79 -0.30
CA LEU A 31 -8.70 -4.37 -0.39
C LEU A 31 -7.49 -4.15 -1.31
N THR A 32 -7.61 -3.24 -2.27
CA THR A 32 -6.47 -2.78 -3.07
C THR A 32 -5.74 -1.65 -2.35
N VAL A 33 -4.44 -1.81 -2.11
CA VAL A 33 -3.61 -0.83 -1.41
C VAL A 33 -2.38 -0.48 -2.24
N SER A 34 -2.10 0.83 -2.31
CA SER A 34 -0.88 1.37 -2.94
C SER A 34 0.11 1.99 -1.95
N TRP A 35 -0.35 2.36 -0.75
CA TRP A 35 0.51 2.77 0.35
C TRP A 35 1.03 1.57 1.12
N VAL A 36 1.97 0.88 0.47
CA VAL A 36 2.60 -0.35 0.95
C VAL A 36 4.06 -0.37 0.50
N GLY A 37 4.92 -0.98 1.30
CA GLY A 37 6.33 -1.16 0.96
C GLY A 37 7.07 -2.07 1.92
N THR A 38 8.24 -2.55 1.51
CA THR A 38 9.18 -3.25 2.38
C THR A 38 9.76 -2.28 3.40
N ILE A 39 9.72 -2.62 4.69
CA ILE A 39 10.24 -1.76 5.76
C ILE A 39 11.65 -2.16 6.20
N CYS A 40 11.95 -3.45 6.27
CA CYS A 40 13.30 -3.95 6.56
C CYS A 40 13.51 -5.38 6.05
N SER A 41 14.77 -5.80 5.96
CA SER A 41 15.18 -7.11 5.47
C SER A 41 15.35 -8.16 6.57
N ASP A 42 15.60 -7.74 7.82
CA ASP A 42 15.79 -8.64 8.96
C ASP A 42 15.17 -8.07 10.26
N PRO A 43 14.13 -8.72 10.81
CA PRO A 43 13.31 -9.72 10.13
C PRO A 43 12.64 -9.11 8.88
N PRO A 44 12.36 -9.89 7.81
CA PRO A 44 11.74 -9.34 6.61
C PRO A 44 10.32 -8.87 6.93
N MET A 45 10.07 -7.58 6.73
CA MET A 45 8.78 -6.96 7.06
C MET A 45 8.31 -6.05 5.92
N CYS A 46 6.99 -5.89 5.82
CA CYS A 46 6.35 -4.85 5.01
C CYS A 46 5.35 -4.07 5.87
N TYR A 47 5.02 -2.86 5.44
CA TYR A 47 3.98 -2.05 6.07
C TYR A 47 2.85 -1.82 5.08
N ILE A 48 1.62 -1.71 5.59
CA ILE A 48 0.44 -1.22 4.88
C ILE A 48 -0.14 -0.06 5.68
N SER A 49 -0.54 1.02 5.00
CA SER A 49 -1.25 2.13 5.63
C SER A 49 -2.75 1.99 5.33
N VAL A 50 -3.52 1.63 6.36
CA VAL A 50 -4.99 1.48 6.32
C VAL A 50 -5.64 2.54 7.19
#